data_AF-A0A523TCY2-F1
#
_entry.id   AF-A0A523TCY2-F1
#
_cell.length_a   1.000
_cell.length_b   1.000
_cell.length_c   1.000
_cell.angle_alpha   90.00
_cell.angle_beta   90.00
_cell.angle_gamma   90.00
#
_symmetry.space_group_name_H-M   'P 1'
#
loop_
_entity.id
_entity.type
_entity.pdbx_description
1 polymer ?
#
loop_
_entity_poly.entity_id
_entity_poly.type
_entity_poly.pdbx_seq_one_letter_code
_entity_poly.pdbx_strand_id
1 'polypeptide(L)'
;MPQVVQVSPTRMELLKQKQRLKMAHRAHDLLEDKRDELMQRFFPLLKEVRLLRKETRERLNQAYADLRISKSLTSEAEVEESIMWPTVRSGLDISGYTMMRAPQFKLIMEGDLFCYGLYGSNWKLDFTLRSFPEILRFLVELAQKEEDLNRLAREIERTRRRVNALEHILIPRIQDTVKYITMKLEERERAHIINIIKMKEITGRS
;
A
#
# COMPACT_ATOMS: atom_id res chain seq x y z
N MET A 1 30.12 -15.20 8.04
CA MET A 1 30.56 -14.45 9.24
C MET A 1 29.97 -13.06 9.19
N PRO A 2 29.27 -12.57 10.23
CA PRO A 2 28.65 -11.26 10.17
C PRO A 2 29.75 -10.20 10.05
N GLN A 3 29.65 -9.35 9.04
CA GLN A 3 30.56 -8.25 8.79
C GLN A 3 30.52 -7.29 9.98
N VAL A 4 31.46 -7.46 10.91
CA VAL A 4 31.75 -6.51 11.98
C VAL A 4 32.02 -5.18 11.29
N VAL A 5 31.12 -4.23 11.48
CA VAL A 5 31.30 -2.88 10.93
C VAL A 5 32.65 -2.39 11.46
N GLN A 6 33.55 -1.98 10.58
CA GLN A 6 34.83 -1.36 10.94
C GLN A 6 34.53 -0.01 11.59
N VAL A 7 34.16 -0.01 12.86
CA VAL A 7 33.97 1.20 13.65
C VAL A 7 35.13 1.32 14.63
N SER A 8 35.77 2.48 14.65
CA SER A 8 36.87 2.75 15.57
C SER A 8 36.38 2.66 17.02
N PRO A 9 36.94 1.77 17.87
CA PRO A 9 36.45 1.58 19.22
C PRO A 9 36.88 2.77 20.09
N THR A 10 36.01 3.77 20.22
CA THR A 10 36.20 4.95 21.06
C THR A 10 34.98 5.16 21.96
N ARG A 11 35.16 5.81 23.11
CA ARG A 11 34.04 6.09 24.04
C ARG A 11 32.94 6.95 23.39
N MET A 12 33.32 7.89 22.52
CA MET A 12 32.38 8.71 21.76
C MET A 12 31.50 7.85 20.84
N GLU A 13 32.12 6.90 20.14
CA GLU A 13 31.39 6.01 19.24
C GLU A 13 30.47 5.04 20.00
N LEU A 14 30.89 4.57 21.17
CA LEU A 14 30.03 3.78 22.06
C LEU A 14 28.74 4.55 22.43
N LEU A 15 28.87 5.84 22.79
CA LEU A 15 27.72 6.68 23.11
C LEU A 15 26.77 6.84 21.91
N LYS A 16 27.33 7.08 20.72
CA LYS A 16 26.54 7.17 19.47
C LYS A 16 25.78 5.88 19.20
N GLN A 17 26.43 4.72 19.30
CA GLN A 17 25.77 3.43 19.04
C GLN A 17 24.69 3.12 20.10
N LYS A 18 24.90 3.47 21.38
CA LYS A 18 23.85 3.35 22.42
C LYS A 18 22.64 4.26 22.16
N GLN A 19 22.87 5.50 21.71
CA GLN A 19 21.78 6.39 21.29
C GLN A 19 21.03 5.83 20.08
N ARG A 20 21.77 5.32 19.08
CA ARG A 20 21.19 4.69 17.89
C ARG A 20 20.34 3.48 18.24
N LEU A 21 20.75 2.66 19.20
CA LEU A 21 19.98 1.53 19.70
C LEU A 21 18.66 1.97 20.33
N LYS A 22 18.68 2.99 21.19
CA LYS A 22 17.46 3.56 21.78
C LYS A 22 16.51 4.12 20.71
N MET A 23 17.05 4.81 19.71
CA MET A 23 16.26 5.33 18.59
C MET A 23 15.68 4.20 17.74
N ALA A 24 16.43 3.12 17.52
CA ALA A 24 15.96 1.97 16.75
C ALA A 24 14.77 1.26 17.44
N HIS A 25 14.81 1.11 18.77
CA HIS A 25 13.67 0.57 19.53
C HIS A 25 12.44 1.47 19.43
N ARG A 26 12.58 2.78 19.66
CA ARG A 26 11.45 3.71 19.50
C ARG A 26 10.87 3.72 18.08
N ALA A 27 11.73 3.61 17.07
CA ALA A 27 11.30 3.55 15.69
C ALA A 27 10.58 2.24 15.36
N HIS A 28 10.95 1.14 16.02
CA HIS A 28 10.26 -0.14 15.91
C HIS A 28 8.85 -0.03 16.53
N ASP A 29 8.73 0.42 17.77
CA ASP A 29 7.45 0.62 18.46
C ASP A 29 6.50 1.51 17.62
N LEU A 30 7.00 2.64 17.10
CA LEU A 30 6.23 3.57 16.28
C LEU A 30 5.74 2.94 14.96
N LEU A 31 6.57 2.12 14.33
CA LEU A 31 6.20 1.46 13.07
C LEU A 31 5.21 0.32 13.30
N GLU A 32 5.28 -0.33 14.46
CA GLU A 32 4.29 -1.30 14.89
C GLU A 32 2.92 -0.63 15.13
N ASP A 33 2.89 0.48 15.86
CA ASP A 33 1.66 1.27 16.07
C ASP A 33 1.06 1.73 14.73
N LYS A 34 1.90 2.25 13.82
CA LYS A 34 1.47 2.67 12.48
C LYS A 34 0.89 1.49 11.69
N ARG A 35 1.51 0.30 11.77
CA ARG A 35 1.00 -0.90 11.09
C ARG A 35 -0.40 -1.23 11.59
N ASP A 36 -0.60 -1.19 12.90
CA ASP A 36 -1.88 -1.57 13.50
C ASP A 36 -2.98 -0.56 13.16
N GLU A 37 -2.67 0.73 13.13
CA GLU A 37 -3.59 1.77 12.63
C GLU A 37 -3.96 1.55 11.15
N LEU A 38 -2.99 1.24 10.29
CA LEU A 38 -3.25 0.92 8.88
C LEU A 38 -4.15 -0.32 8.74
N MET A 39 -3.93 -1.36 9.57
CA MET A 39 -4.76 -2.56 9.58
C MET A 39 -6.20 -2.26 10.02
N GLN A 40 -6.40 -1.38 11.01
CA GLN A 40 -7.73 -0.94 11.44
C GLN A 40 -8.49 -0.25 10.30
N ARG A 41 -7.81 0.51 9.44
CA ARG A 41 -8.41 1.13 8.24
C ARG A 41 -8.61 0.16 7.09
N PHE A 42 -7.76 -0.86 6.97
CA PHE A 42 -7.81 -1.85 5.87
C PHE A 42 -9.07 -2.71 5.88
N PHE A 43 -9.42 -3.29 7.04
CA PHE A 43 -10.52 -4.25 7.11
C PHE A 43 -11.89 -3.66 6.77
N PRO A 44 -12.28 -2.45 7.22
CA PRO A 44 -13.51 -1.80 6.81
C PRO A 44 -13.55 -1.56 5.29
N LEU A 45 -12.49 -1.00 4.72
CA LEU A 45 -12.39 -0.77 3.27
C LEU A 45 -12.48 -2.07 2.47
N LEU A 46 -11.85 -3.16 2.95
CA LEU A 46 -11.94 -4.47 2.32
C LEU A 46 -13.37 -5.01 2.31
N LYS A 47 -14.13 -4.81 3.38
CA LYS A 47 -15.55 -5.21 3.44
C LYS A 47 -16.38 -4.38 2.46
N GLU A 48 -16.19 -3.06 2.44
CA GLU A 48 -16.89 -2.14 1.54
C GLU A 48 -16.64 -2.50 0.06
N VAL A 49 -15.38 -2.70 -0.34
CA VAL A 49 -15.00 -3.11 -1.70
C VAL A 49 -15.64 -4.45 -2.08
N ARG A 50 -15.66 -5.43 -1.16
CA ARG A 50 -16.29 -6.73 -1.43
C ARG A 50 -17.79 -6.62 -1.68
N LEU A 51 -18.48 -5.78 -0.91
CA LEU A 51 -19.91 -5.53 -1.07
C LEU A 51 -20.17 -4.81 -2.40
N LEU A 52 -19.47 -3.70 -2.65
CA LEU A 52 -19.61 -2.93 -3.88
C LEU A 52 -19.32 -3.77 -5.13
N ARG A 53 -18.30 -4.63 -5.08
CA ARG A 53 -17.98 -5.57 -6.15
C ARG A 53 -19.09 -6.58 -6.40
N LYS A 54 -19.72 -7.08 -5.34
CA LYS A 54 -20.85 -8.02 -5.46
C LYS A 54 -22.06 -7.32 -6.10
N GLU A 55 -22.43 -6.14 -5.61
CA GLU A 55 -23.55 -5.36 -6.16
C GLU A 55 -23.32 -4.96 -7.62
N THR A 56 -22.11 -4.48 -7.95
CA THR A 56 -21.74 -4.12 -9.32
C THR A 56 -21.84 -5.33 -10.24
N ARG A 57 -21.40 -6.51 -9.78
CA ARG A 57 -21.48 -7.76 -10.55
C ARG A 57 -22.93 -8.21 -10.77
N GLU A 58 -23.77 -8.09 -9.75
CA GLU A 58 -25.20 -8.42 -9.86
C GLU A 58 -25.91 -7.52 -10.89
N ARG A 59 -25.70 -6.20 -10.82
CA ARG A 59 -26.24 -5.25 -11.81
C ARG A 59 -25.73 -5.51 -13.22
N LEU A 60 -24.43 -5.79 -13.36
CA LEU A 60 -23.83 -6.11 -14.65
C LEU A 60 -24.42 -7.39 -15.25
N ASN A 61 -24.58 -8.44 -14.43
CA ASN A 61 -25.20 -9.69 -14.87
C ASN A 61 -26.65 -9.49 -15.31
N GLN A 62 -27.41 -8.67 -14.59
CA GLN A 62 -28.79 -8.31 -14.95
C GLN A 62 -28.83 -7.56 -16.29
N ALA A 63 -27.98 -6.53 -16.48
CA ALA A 63 -27.90 -5.81 -17.75
C ALA A 63 -27.53 -6.71 -18.93
N TYR A 64 -26.59 -7.64 -18.74
CA TYR A 64 -26.25 -8.62 -19.79
C TYR A 64 -27.33 -9.67 -20.04
N ALA A 65 -28.10 -10.06 -19.02
CA ALA A 65 -29.25 -10.94 -19.20
C ALA A 65 -30.33 -10.21 -20.01
N ASP A 66 -30.56 -8.95 -19.68
CA ASP A 66 -31.52 -8.11 -20.36
C ASP A 66 -31.15 -7.87 -21.83
N LEU A 67 -29.86 -7.63 -22.11
CA LEU A 67 -29.35 -7.50 -23.48
C LEU A 67 -29.50 -8.80 -24.28
N ARG A 68 -29.30 -9.95 -23.65
CA ARG A 68 -29.55 -11.26 -24.28
C ARG A 68 -31.02 -11.48 -24.61
N ILE A 69 -31.92 -11.08 -23.71
CA ILE A 69 -33.36 -11.14 -23.99
C ILE A 69 -33.71 -10.20 -25.15
N SER A 70 -33.13 -8.99 -25.18
CA SER A 70 -33.31 -8.07 -26.30
C SER A 70 -32.88 -8.68 -27.64
N LYS A 71 -31.68 -9.28 -27.71
CA LYS A 71 -31.17 -9.99 -28.90
C LYS A 71 -31.96 -11.25 -29.29
N SER A 72 -32.84 -11.74 -28.41
CA SER A 72 -33.73 -12.88 -28.69
C SER A 72 -35.09 -12.41 -29.21
N LEU A 73 -35.60 -11.29 -28.69
CA LEU A 73 -36.86 -10.69 -29.13
C LEU A 73 -36.75 -10.01 -30.50
N THR A 74 -35.59 -9.42 -30.77
CA THR A 74 -35.25 -8.74 -32.02
C THR A 74 -34.06 -9.45 -32.65
N SER A 75 -33.93 -9.46 -33.98
CA SER A 75 -32.76 -10.06 -34.63
C SER A 75 -31.47 -9.43 -34.10
N GLU A 76 -30.46 -10.25 -33.83
CA GLU A 76 -29.16 -9.79 -33.29
C GLU A 76 -28.53 -8.71 -34.18
N ALA A 77 -28.66 -8.84 -35.51
CA ALA A 77 -28.15 -7.88 -36.47
C ALA A 77 -28.81 -6.50 -36.35
N GLU A 78 -30.12 -6.44 -36.07
CA GLU A 78 -30.86 -5.18 -35.93
C GLU A 78 -30.47 -4.46 -34.63
N VAL A 79 -30.29 -5.22 -33.54
CA VAL A 79 -29.79 -4.68 -32.27
C VAL A 79 -28.39 -4.11 -32.42
N GLU A 80 -27.51 -4.79 -33.17
CA GLU A 80 -26.14 -4.31 -33.40
C GLU A 80 -26.11 -3.07 -34.28
N GLU A 81 -26.92 -3.03 -35.35
CA GLU A 81 -27.08 -1.84 -36.20
C GLU A 81 -27.56 -0.63 -35.38
N SER A 82 -28.50 -0.84 -34.45
CA SER A 82 -29.07 0.22 -33.62
C SER A 82 -28.07 0.90 -32.67
N ILE A 83 -27.00 0.19 -32.27
CA ILE A 83 -25.97 0.71 -31.34
C ILE A 83 -24.68 1.11 -32.09
N MET A 84 -24.61 0.88 -33.40
CA MET A 84 -23.39 1.10 -34.19
C MET A 84 -22.85 2.53 -34.13
N TRP A 85 -23.76 3.51 -33.98
CA TRP A 85 -23.43 4.93 -33.97
C TRP A 85 -23.86 5.61 -32.66
N PRO A 86 -23.12 5.42 -31.56
CA PRO A 86 -23.48 6.01 -30.28
C PRO A 86 -23.31 7.54 -30.30
N THR A 87 -24.34 8.25 -29.85
CA THR A 87 -24.32 9.70 -29.63
C THR A 87 -23.73 10.10 -28.28
N VAL A 88 -23.66 9.16 -27.33
CA VAL A 88 -23.08 9.40 -26.01
C VAL A 88 -21.57 9.42 -26.07
N ARG A 89 -20.98 10.47 -25.49
CA ARG A 89 -19.57 10.55 -25.18
C ARG A 89 -19.37 10.45 -23.68
N SER A 90 -18.50 9.55 -23.25
CA SER A 90 -18.07 9.43 -21.86
C SER A 90 -16.63 9.90 -21.71
N GLY A 91 -16.41 10.76 -20.72
CA GLY A 91 -15.12 11.29 -20.33
C GLY A 91 -14.88 11.05 -18.85
N LEU A 92 -13.61 11.05 -18.46
CA LEU A 92 -13.20 10.83 -17.08
C LEU A 92 -12.24 11.94 -16.67
N ASP A 93 -12.67 12.76 -15.73
CA ASP A 93 -11.86 13.85 -15.19
C ASP A 93 -11.30 13.50 -13.82
N ILE A 94 -10.08 13.93 -13.54
CA ILE A 94 -9.48 13.78 -12.22
C ILE A 94 -9.89 14.97 -11.36
N SER A 95 -10.77 14.74 -10.39
CA SER A 95 -11.26 15.78 -9.49
C SER A 95 -10.30 16.06 -8.32
N GLY A 96 -9.46 15.09 -7.96
CA GLY A 96 -8.54 15.22 -6.84
C GLY A 96 -7.82 13.91 -6.51
N TYR A 97 -7.23 13.87 -5.31
CA TYR A 97 -6.56 12.67 -4.79
C TYR A 97 -7.09 12.31 -3.41
N THR A 98 -7.31 11.03 -3.16
CA THR A 98 -7.66 10.52 -1.83
C THR A 98 -6.47 10.64 -0.87
N MET A 99 -6.71 10.45 0.44
CA MET A 99 -5.65 10.39 1.46
C MET A 99 -4.52 9.40 1.13
N MET A 100 -4.83 8.33 0.38
CA MET A 100 -3.87 7.32 -0.09
C MET A 100 -3.22 7.68 -1.45
N ARG A 101 -3.39 8.93 -1.92
CA ARG A 101 -2.92 9.44 -3.20
C ARG A 101 -3.42 8.64 -4.42
N ALA A 102 -4.58 8.00 -4.32
CA ALA A 102 -5.28 7.49 -5.50
C ALA A 102 -6.03 8.65 -6.18
N PRO A 103 -6.05 8.71 -7.53
CA PRO A 103 -6.83 9.70 -8.24
C PRO A 103 -8.33 9.45 -8.04
N GLN A 104 -9.07 10.50 -7.72
CA GLN A 104 -10.53 10.49 -7.72
C GLN A 104 -11.01 10.88 -9.11
N PHE A 105 -11.87 10.05 -9.66
CA PHE A 105 -12.41 10.24 -10.99
C PHE A 105 -13.85 10.73 -10.92
N LYS A 106 -14.17 11.72 -11.76
CA LYS A 106 -15.51 12.20 -12.02
C LYS A 106 -15.90 11.77 -13.42
N LEU A 107 -17.00 11.04 -13.52
CA LEU A 107 -17.56 10.62 -14.79
C LEU A 107 -18.33 11.79 -15.43
N ILE A 108 -17.97 12.13 -16.66
CA ILE A 108 -18.69 13.09 -17.50
C ILE A 108 -19.36 12.30 -18.60
N MET A 109 -20.68 12.48 -18.75
CA MET A 109 -21.44 11.87 -19.83
C MET A 109 -22.24 12.96 -20.54
N GLU A 110 -22.04 13.07 -21.84
CA GLU A 110 -22.71 14.03 -22.71
C GLU A 110 -23.37 13.31 -23.87
N GLY A 111 -24.52 13.81 -24.33
CA GLY A 111 -25.29 13.24 -25.44
C GLY A 111 -26.53 12.46 -25.00
N ASP A 112 -27.33 12.05 -25.99
CA ASP A 112 -28.52 11.23 -25.77
C ASP A 112 -28.13 9.75 -25.79
N LEU A 113 -28.71 9.00 -24.85
CA LEU A 113 -28.51 7.57 -24.65
C LEU A 113 -29.20 6.74 -25.73
N PHE A 114 -30.26 7.29 -26.32
CA PHE A 114 -31.03 6.67 -27.40
C PHE A 114 -30.54 7.20 -28.75
N CYS A 115 -29.84 6.35 -29.50
CA CYS A 115 -29.24 6.69 -30.80
C CYS A 115 -29.93 6.00 -32.00
N TYR A 116 -31.03 5.29 -31.77
CA TYR A 116 -31.76 4.52 -32.79
C TYR A 116 -33.22 4.98 -32.95
N GLY A 117 -33.79 4.65 -34.10
CA GLY A 117 -35.22 4.79 -34.36
C GLY A 117 -36.05 3.65 -33.75
N LEU A 118 -37.36 3.84 -33.66
CA LEU A 118 -38.29 2.84 -33.10
C LEU A 118 -38.28 1.51 -33.88
N TYR A 119 -37.90 1.54 -35.16
CA TYR A 119 -37.80 0.36 -36.01
C TYR A 119 -36.58 -0.50 -35.64
N GLY A 120 -36.79 -1.79 -35.37
CA GLY A 120 -35.71 -2.69 -34.92
C GLY A 120 -35.27 -2.46 -33.47
N SER A 121 -35.98 -1.63 -32.72
CA SER A 121 -35.77 -1.44 -31.28
C SER A 121 -36.78 -2.22 -30.46
N ASN A 122 -36.43 -2.56 -29.22
CA ASN A 122 -37.37 -3.16 -28.29
C ASN A 122 -37.25 -2.52 -26.90
N TRP A 123 -38.34 -2.61 -26.13
CA TRP A 123 -38.39 -2.04 -24.79
C TRP A 123 -37.27 -2.55 -23.87
N LYS A 124 -36.77 -3.78 -24.10
CA LYS A 124 -35.72 -4.39 -23.29
C LYS A 124 -34.34 -3.77 -23.56
N LEU A 125 -34.07 -3.40 -24.81
CA LEU A 125 -32.92 -2.63 -25.26
C LEU A 125 -32.88 -1.29 -24.53
N ASP A 126 -34.01 -0.59 -24.45
CA ASP A 126 -34.11 0.69 -23.74
C ASP A 126 -33.74 0.55 -22.26
N PHE A 127 -34.25 -0.49 -21.59
CA PHE A 127 -33.91 -0.78 -20.19
C PHE A 127 -32.42 -1.08 -20.02
N THR A 128 -31.83 -1.85 -20.92
CA THR A 128 -30.39 -2.16 -20.85
C THR A 128 -29.57 -0.89 -20.96
N LEU A 129 -29.82 -0.06 -21.97
CA LEU A 129 -29.09 1.19 -22.19
C LEU A 129 -29.22 2.14 -21.01
N ARG A 130 -30.40 2.28 -20.40
CA ARG A 130 -30.58 3.08 -19.18
C ARG A 130 -29.77 2.57 -17.99
N SER A 131 -29.56 1.26 -17.88
CA SER A 131 -28.80 0.67 -16.77
C SER A 131 -27.29 0.85 -16.89
N PHE A 132 -26.75 0.94 -18.11
CA PHE A 132 -25.30 1.02 -18.34
C PHE A 132 -24.61 2.27 -17.75
N PRO A 133 -25.16 3.50 -17.86
CA PRO A 133 -24.60 4.68 -17.20
C PRO A 133 -24.45 4.52 -15.68
N GLU A 134 -25.45 3.90 -15.03
CA GLU A 134 -25.39 3.64 -13.60
C GLU A 134 -24.31 2.61 -13.28
N ILE A 135 -24.26 1.50 -14.01
CA ILE A 135 -23.23 0.47 -13.86
C ILE A 135 -21.83 1.06 -14.07
N LEU A 136 -21.67 1.96 -15.04
CA LEU A 136 -20.40 2.61 -15.32
C LEU A 136 -19.96 3.52 -14.16
N ARG A 137 -20.89 4.24 -13.51
CA ARG A 137 -20.60 4.98 -12.27
C ARG A 137 -20.12 4.05 -11.14
N PHE A 138 -20.81 2.93 -10.92
CA PHE A 138 -20.41 1.94 -9.90
C PHE A 138 -19.04 1.31 -10.21
N LEU A 139 -18.74 1.03 -11.49
CA LEU A 139 -17.44 0.51 -11.92
C LEU A 139 -16.31 1.52 -11.65
N VAL A 140 -16.54 2.80 -11.92
CA VAL A 140 -15.55 3.86 -11.64
C VAL A 140 -15.32 4.00 -10.14
N GLU A 141 -16.39 3.98 -9.33
CA GLU A 141 -16.28 4.03 -7.86
C GLU A 141 -15.56 2.80 -7.30
N LEU A 142 -15.90 1.61 -7.80
CA LEU A 142 -15.23 0.37 -7.43
C LEU A 142 -13.74 0.41 -7.76
N ALA A 143 -13.37 0.89 -8.95
CA ALA A 143 -11.98 1.00 -9.36
C ALA A 143 -11.18 1.96 -8.46
N GLN A 144 -11.79 3.08 -8.02
CA GLN A 144 -11.15 4.01 -7.07
C GLN A 144 -10.89 3.33 -5.72
N LYS A 145 -11.91 2.67 -5.16
CA LYS A 145 -11.82 2.01 -3.85
C LYS A 145 -10.86 0.81 -3.89
N GLU A 146 -10.83 0.05 -4.97
CA GLU A 146 -9.86 -1.04 -5.17
C GLU A 146 -8.42 -0.50 -5.26
N GLU A 147 -8.19 0.62 -5.94
CA GLU A 147 -6.85 1.23 -6.01
C GLU A 147 -6.40 1.77 -4.65
N ASP A 148 -7.29 2.41 -3.88
CA ASP A 148 -7.03 2.83 -2.50
C ASP A 148 -6.64 1.63 -1.62
N LEU A 149 -7.38 0.52 -1.73
CA LEU A 149 -7.11 -0.72 -1.01
C LEU A 149 -5.75 -1.33 -1.40
N ASN A 150 -5.43 -1.36 -2.68
CA ASN A 150 -4.14 -1.86 -3.19
C ASN A 150 -2.96 -1.00 -2.72
N ARG A 151 -3.14 0.32 -2.62
CA ARG A 151 -2.13 1.24 -2.07
C ARG A 151 -1.91 1.00 -0.59
N LEU A 152 -2.98 0.89 0.18
CA LEU A 152 -2.91 0.62 1.61
C LEU A 152 -2.25 -0.73 1.89
N ALA A 153 -2.60 -1.77 1.12
CA ALA A 153 -1.96 -3.08 1.22
C ALA A 153 -0.44 -3.02 0.96
N ARG A 154 -0.02 -2.29 -0.09
CA ARG A 154 1.41 -2.07 -0.38
C ARG A 154 2.12 -1.33 0.76
N GLU A 155 1.46 -0.35 1.39
CA GLU A 155 2.03 0.39 2.51
C GLU A 155 2.16 -0.48 3.77
N ILE A 156 1.16 -1.29 4.08
CA ILE A 156 1.20 -2.28 5.17
C ILE A 156 2.36 -3.25 4.96
N GLU A 157 2.50 -3.80 3.75
CA GLU A 157 3.58 -4.74 3.46
C GLU A 157 4.97 -4.09 3.59
N ARG A 158 5.13 -2.86 3.11
CA ARG A 158 6.37 -2.09 3.29
C ARG A 158 6.67 -1.85 4.76
N THR A 159 5.67 -1.52 5.55
CA THR A 159 5.82 -1.27 7.00
C THR A 159 6.21 -2.56 7.72
N ARG A 160 5.52 -3.68 7.44
CA ARG A 160 5.87 -5.00 7.97
C ARG A 160 7.30 -5.41 7.64
N ARG A 161 7.73 -5.25 6.38
CA ARG A 161 9.13 -5.56 5.98
C ARG A 161 10.14 -4.69 6.74
N ARG A 162 9.82 -3.42 7.01
CA ARG A 162 10.67 -2.52 7.80
C ARG A 162 10.75 -2.91 9.26
N VAL A 163 9.62 -3.25 9.89
CA VAL A 163 9.57 -3.74 11.28
C VAL A 163 10.45 -4.99 11.42
N ASN A 164 10.26 -5.99 10.57
CA ASN A 164 11.06 -7.22 10.60
C ASN A 164 12.56 -6.96 10.37
N ALA A 165 12.91 -6.02 9.50
CA ALA A 165 14.29 -5.64 9.27
C ALA A 165 14.91 -4.93 10.49
N LEU A 166 14.13 -4.14 11.23
CA LEU A 166 14.58 -3.54 12.48
C LEU A 166 14.80 -4.59 13.56
N GLU A 167 13.83 -5.48 13.77
CA GLU A 167 13.86 -6.54 14.79
C GLU A 167 15.00 -7.54 14.59
N HIS A 168 15.13 -8.08 13.37
CA HIS A 168 16.00 -9.23 13.13
C HIS A 168 17.37 -8.87 12.56
N ILE A 169 17.54 -7.67 11.99
CA ILE A 169 18.79 -7.27 11.34
C ILE A 169 19.43 -6.07 12.03
N LEU A 170 18.72 -4.94 12.12
CA LEU A 170 19.34 -3.69 12.57
C LEU A 170 19.63 -3.69 14.08
N ILE A 171 18.64 -4.03 14.91
CA ILE A 171 18.79 -4.02 16.37
C ILE A 171 19.89 -5.00 16.82
N PRO A 172 19.90 -6.28 16.39
CA PRO A 172 20.96 -7.21 16.77
C PRO A 172 22.34 -6.75 16.32
N ARG A 173 22.46 -6.21 15.09
CA ARG A 173 23.75 -5.71 14.58
C ARG A 173 24.29 -4.54 15.39
N ILE A 174 23.43 -3.62 15.83
CA ILE A 174 23.83 -2.51 16.71
C ILE A 174 24.23 -3.05 18.08
N GLN A 175 23.48 -4.00 18.64
CA GLN A 175 23.82 -4.65 19.91
C GLN A 175 25.20 -5.33 19.87
N ASP A 176 25.48 -6.10 18.82
CA ASP A 176 26.79 -6.74 18.62
C ASP A 176 27.92 -5.71 18.50
N THR A 177 27.67 -4.60 17.79
CA THR A 177 28.63 -3.51 17.65
C THR A 177 28.91 -2.83 19.00
N VAL A 178 27.88 -2.57 19.80
CA VAL A 178 28.02 -2.02 21.16
C VAL A 178 28.82 -2.97 22.05
N LYS A 179 28.53 -4.29 21.99
CA LYS A 179 29.26 -5.32 22.73
C LYS A 179 30.74 -5.36 22.33
N TYR A 180 31.03 -5.32 21.03
CA TYR A 180 32.39 -5.29 20.50
C TYR A 180 33.19 -4.07 20.97
N ILE A 181 32.63 -2.86 20.85
CA ILE A 181 33.30 -1.63 21.28
C ILE A 181 33.56 -1.66 22.79
N THR A 182 32.58 -2.12 23.58
CA THR A 182 32.71 -2.22 25.04
C THR A 182 33.85 -3.17 25.42
N MET A 183 33.88 -4.37 24.85
CA MET A 183 34.94 -5.35 25.09
C MET A 183 36.33 -4.82 24.73
N LYS A 184 36.46 -4.09 23.61
CA LYS A 184 37.74 -3.50 23.19
C LYS A 184 38.20 -2.33 24.07
N LEU A 185 37.27 -1.55 24.62
CA LEU A 185 37.60 -0.49 25.57
C LEU A 185 38.07 -1.07 26.91
N GLU A 186 37.39 -2.10 27.44
CA GLU A 186 37.79 -2.79 28.66
C GLU A 186 39.16 -3.48 28.54
N GLU A 187 39.48 -4.03 27.36
CA GLU A 187 40.77 -4.65 27.08
C GLU A 187 41.91 -3.60 27.06
N ARG A 188 41.66 -2.42 26.48
CA ARG A 188 42.61 -1.29 26.53
C ARG A 188 42.81 -0.74 27.94
N GLU A 189 41.75 -0.62 28.73
CA GLU A 189 41.84 -0.17 30.12
C GLU A 189 42.65 -1.17 30.97
N ARG A 190 42.42 -2.48 30.80
CA ARG A 190 43.23 -3.52 31.45
C ARG A 190 44.71 -3.43 31.08
N ALA A 191 45.02 -3.29 29.79
CA ALA A 191 46.41 -3.15 29.33
C ALA A 191 47.08 -1.88 29.90
N HIS A 192 46.34 -0.77 30.00
CA HIS A 192 46.85 0.47 30.57
C HIS A 192 47.17 0.33 32.07
N ILE A 193 46.29 -0.30 32.84
CA ILE A 193 46.51 -0.57 34.27
C ILE A 193 47.77 -1.43 34.48
N ILE A 194 47.93 -2.51 33.69
CA ILE A 194 49.12 -3.38 33.77
C ILE A 194 50.40 -2.59 33.47
N ASN A 195 50.38 -1.71 32.46
CA ASN A 195 51.54 -0.88 32.12
C ASN A 195 51.90 0.10 33.23
N ILE A 196 50.91 0.72 33.89
CA ILE A 196 51.14 1.60 35.04
C ILE A 196 51.77 0.84 36.21
N ILE A 197 51.29 -0.38 36.50
CA ILE A 197 51.84 -1.24 37.57
C ILE A 197 53.32 -1.55 37.27
N LYS A 198 53.63 -2.01 36.05
CA LYS A 198 55.00 -2.32 35.64
C LYS A 198 55.93 -1.10 35.70
N MET A 199 55.46 0.08 35.27
CA MET A 199 56.25 1.30 35.37
C MET A 199 56.58 1.65 36.82
N LYS A 200 55.60 1.56 37.73
CA LYS A 200 55.83 1.79 39.17
C LYS A 200 56.83 0.81 39.78
N GLU A 201 56.80 -0.47 39.40
CA GLU A 201 57.77 -1.46 39.88
C GLU A 201 59.21 -1.15 39.43
N ILE A 202 59.37 -0.59 38.22
CA ILE A 202 60.69 -0.22 37.69
C ILE A 202 61.21 1.03 38.42
N THR A 203 60.37 2.04 38.63
CA THR A 203 60.77 3.30 39.30
C THR A 203 60.96 3.14 40.81
N GLY A 204 60.30 2.19 41.45
CA GLY A 204 60.45 1.90 42.88
C GLY A 204 61.64 0.98 43.23
N ARG A 205 62.41 0.51 42.25
CA ARG A 205 63.64 -0.29 42.42
C ARG A 205 64.94 0.52 42.26
N SER A 206 64.84 1.84 42.09
CA SER A 206 65.96 2.80 42.17
C SER A 206 65.89 3.57 43.47
#